data_AF-B9SU05-F1
#
_entry.id   AF-B9SU05-F1
#
_cell.length_a   1.000
_cell.length_b   1.000
_cell.length_c   1.000
_cell.angle_alpha   90.00
_cell.angle_beta   90.00
_cell.angle_gamma   90.00
#
_symmetry.space_group_name_H-M   'P 1'
#
loop_
_entity.id
_entity.type
_entity.pdbx_description
1 polymer ?
#
loop_
_entity_poly.entity_id
_entity_poly.type
_entity_poly.pdbx_seq_one_letter_code
_entity_poly.pdbx_strand_id
1 'polypeptide(L)'
;MQMISKASCAMASIPCSRVRSGLCIRPGARQLCFRKGLLYGFMHLLSMPFKTLRGASRTLKVAQFCSVSNMSSSLQIELVPCLRDNYAYLLHDMDTGTVGVVDPSEAVPIIDALTKKNRNLTYILNTHHHHDHTGGNEELKARYGAKVIGPGTDRDRIPGIDIVLNDGDKWMFAGHEVLVMETPGHTRGHISFYFPGSGSIFTGDTLFSLSCGKLFEGTPEQMHSSLGKIMSLPDDTNIYCGHEYTLSNSKFALSIEPNNEALRSYAAHVTHLRSKSLPTGGAAQEQNPCV
;
A
#
# COMPACT_ATOMS: atom_id res chain seq x y z
N MET A 1 -65.95 -13.10 -28.40
CA MET A 1 -66.94 -12.15 -28.96
C MET A 1 -66.44 -10.76 -28.65
N GLN A 2 -66.01 -9.97 -29.66
CA GLN A 2 -65.44 -8.60 -29.61
C GLN A 2 -64.25 -8.35 -28.63
N MET A 3 -63.06 -7.86 -29.00
CA MET A 3 -62.60 -6.74 -29.87
C MET A 3 -62.48 -5.37 -29.18
N ILE A 4 -61.46 -4.62 -29.65
CA ILE A 4 -60.97 -3.24 -29.31
C ILE A 4 -59.89 -3.23 -28.20
N SER A 5 -58.74 -2.53 -28.31
CA SER A 5 -57.94 -1.97 -29.44
C SER A 5 -56.53 -1.61 -28.88
N LYS A 6 -55.35 -1.73 -29.53
CA LYS A 6 -54.72 -0.96 -30.66
C LYS A 6 -54.96 0.57 -30.60
N ALA A 7 -54.02 1.49 -30.86
CA ALA A 7 -52.56 1.50 -31.11
C ALA A 7 -52.06 2.95 -30.78
N SER A 8 -50.91 3.54 -31.16
CA SER A 8 -49.81 3.20 -32.10
C SER A 8 -48.53 4.03 -31.79
N CYS A 9 -47.50 3.92 -32.62
CA CYS A 9 -46.21 4.64 -32.53
C CYS A 9 -46.25 6.12 -32.98
N ALA A 10 -45.21 6.89 -32.62
CA ALA A 10 -44.67 7.97 -33.45
C ALA A 10 -43.12 8.04 -33.34
N MET A 11 -42.46 8.51 -34.40
CA MET A 11 -41.00 8.62 -34.60
C MET A 11 -40.70 9.98 -35.25
N ALA A 12 -39.41 10.28 -35.54
CA ALA A 12 -38.91 11.44 -36.32
C ALA A 12 -38.90 12.81 -35.60
N SER A 13 -38.02 13.79 -35.92
CA SER A 13 -36.77 13.78 -36.73
C SER A 13 -35.93 15.07 -36.53
N ILE A 14 -34.65 15.04 -36.89
CA ILE A 14 -33.70 16.17 -36.88
C ILE A 14 -33.75 16.95 -38.22
N PRO A 15 -33.69 18.31 -38.23
CA PRO A 15 -32.53 19.02 -38.83
C PRO A 15 -32.12 20.27 -37.99
N CYS A 16 -30.84 20.52 -37.67
CA CYS A 16 -29.69 20.94 -38.52
C CYS A 16 -29.76 22.39 -39.09
N SER A 17 -28.87 23.30 -38.65
CA SER A 17 -27.87 24.00 -39.52
C SER A 17 -27.24 25.31 -38.94
N ARG A 18 -26.15 25.78 -39.59
CA ARG A 18 -25.56 27.15 -39.63
C ARG A 18 -24.67 27.71 -38.50
N VAL A 19 -23.40 27.30 -38.54
CA VAL A 19 -22.22 28.12 -38.95
C VAL A 19 -22.30 29.66 -38.89
N ARG A 20 -21.37 30.27 -38.13
CA ARG A 20 -20.53 31.47 -38.47
C ARG A 20 -19.21 31.30 -37.68
N SER A 21 -17.99 31.24 -38.24
CA SER A 21 -17.25 32.14 -39.16
C SER A 21 -16.73 33.43 -38.50
N GLY A 22 -15.44 33.48 -38.17
CA GLY A 22 -14.74 34.67 -37.67
C GLY A 22 -13.23 34.44 -37.62
N LEU A 23 -12.48 35.11 -38.49
CA LEU A 23 -11.02 34.98 -38.63
C LEU A 23 -10.34 36.28 -38.15
N CYS A 24 -9.14 36.19 -37.56
CA CYS A 24 -8.21 37.33 -37.52
C CYS A 24 -6.74 36.86 -37.45
N ILE A 25 -5.80 37.72 -37.83
CA ILE A 25 -4.42 37.36 -38.21
C ILE A 25 -3.40 38.18 -37.39
N ARG A 26 -2.17 37.63 -37.28
CA ARG A 26 -0.89 38.21 -36.78
C ARG A 26 -0.46 39.48 -37.62
N PRO A 27 0.69 40.18 -37.41
CA PRO A 27 1.90 39.82 -36.63
C PRO A 27 2.71 40.94 -35.91
N GLY A 28 3.79 40.53 -35.23
CA GLY A 28 5.08 41.26 -35.17
C GLY A 28 5.59 41.69 -33.77
N ALA A 29 6.87 42.05 -33.58
CA ALA A 29 8.10 41.76 -34.35
C ALA A 29 9.38 42.26 -33.61
N ARG A 30 10.51 41.50 -33.69
CA ARG A 30 11.93 41.98 -33.55
C ARG A 30 12.35 42.51 -32.13
N GLN A 31 13.63 42.65 -31.72
CA GLN A 31 14.95 42.20 -32.26
C GLN A 31 16.06 42.10 -31.16
N LEU A 32 17.16 41.38 -31.50
CA LEU A 32 18.62 41.54 -31.20
C LEU A 32 19.14 42.67 -30.24
N CYS A 33 20.35 42.63 -29.60
CA CYS A 33 21.47 41.66 -29.40
C CYS A 33 22.64 42.33 -28.60
N PHE A 34 23.80 41.64 -28.47
CA PHE A 34 25.17 42.08 -28.05
C PHE A 34 25.50 42.23 -26.55
N ARG A 35 26.77 42.15 -26.07
CA ARG A 35 27.97 41.28 -26.36
C ARG A 35 29.16 41.65 -25.42
N LYS A 36 30.07 40.69 -25.13
CA LYS A 36 31.42 40.85 -24.48
C LYS A 36 31.42 41.26 -22.99
N GLY A 37 32.46 41.05 -22.18
CA GLY A 37 33.65 40.17 -22.32
C GLY A 37 35.05 40.83 -22.17
N LEU A 38 35.69 40.70 -20.99
CA LEU A 38 37.14 40.81 -20.68
C LEU A 38 37.36 40.36 -19.20
N LEU A 39 38.41 39.71 -18.68
CA LEU A 39 39.74 39.20 -19.13
C LEU A 39 40.99 40.06 -18.79
N TYR A 40 41.54 39.86 -17.57
CA TYR A 40 42.91 40.19 -17.08
C TYR A 40 43.24 39.24 -15.90
N GLY A 41 44.47 38.79 -15.61
CA GLY A 41 45.73 38.78 -16.40
C GLY A 41 47.02 38.69 -15.54
N PHE A 42 48.02 37.90 -15.98
CA PHE A 42 49.47 37.99 -15.64
C PHE A 42 49.89 37.58 -14.19
N MET A 43 51.09 37.04 -13.85
CA MET A 43 52.45 36.94 -14.48
C MET A 43 53.16 35.57 -14.23
N HIS A 44 54.34 35.38 -14.87
CA HIS A 44 55.36 34.32 -14.69
C HIS A 44 56.32 34.60 -13.50
N LEU A 45 57.34 33.80 -13.10
CA LEU A 45 58.15 32.71 -13.74
C LEU A 45 58.31 31.51 -12.73
N LEU A 46 59.40 30.77 -12.40
CA LEU A 46 60.83 30.64 -12.78
C LEU A 46 61.37 29.18 -12.56
N SER A 47 62.61 28.98 -12.08
CA SER A 47 63.41 27.73 -11.98
C SER A 47 63.20 26.92 -10.66
N MET A 48 63.17 25.58 -10.58
CA MET A 48 64.12 24.49 -11.01
C MET A 48 65.38 24.32 -10.14
N PRO A 49 66.05 23.12 -10.05
CA PRO A 49 65.67 21.74 -10.46
C PRO A 49 66.06 20.60 -9.45
N PHE A 50 65.63 19.33 -9.67
CA PHE A 50 66.49 18.12 -9.85
C PHE A 50 65.85 16.72 -9.64
N LYS A 51 66.33 15.74 -10.44
CA LYS A 51 66.50 14.29 -10.18
C LYS A 51 65.33 13.42 -9.67
N THR A 52 64.73 12.72 -10.63
CA THR A 52 64.46 11.26 -10.65
C THR A 52 64.85 10.42 -9.42
N LEU A 53 63.90 9.63 -8.91
CA LEU A 53 64.17 8.32 -8.30
C LEU A 53 63.07 7.31 -8.71
N ARG A 54 63.38 6.01 -8.69
CA ARG A 54 62.50 4.95 -9.20
C ARG A 54 61.53 4.42 -8.15
N GLY A 55 60.32 4.14 -8.62
CA GLY A 55 59.29 3.20 -8.14
C GLY A 55 59.45 2.45 -6.81
N ALA A 56 58.43 2.60 -5.98
CA ALA A 56 57.94 1.55 -5.09
C ALA A 56 56.40 1.62 -5.05
N SER A 57 55.70 0.73 -5.76
CA SER A 57 54.24 0.68 -5.71
C SER A 57 53.76 0.20 -4.34
N ARG A 58 53.10 1.09 -3.58
CA ARG A 58 52.17 0.68 -2.52
C ARG A 58 50.77 1.10 -2.90
N THR A 59 50.08 0.21 -3.61
CA THR A 59 48.65 0.35 -3.91
C THR A 59 47.86 0.21 -2.62
N LEU A 60 47.69 1.32 -1.91
CA LEU A 60 46.69 1.45 -0.86
C LEU A 60 45.31 1.32 -1.53
N LYS A 61 44.81 0.08 -1.60
CA LYS A 61 43.39 -0.18 -1.80
C LYS A 61 42.67 0.44 -0.62
N VAL A 62 42.23 1.69 -0.78
CA VAL A 62 41.10 2.23 -0.02
C VAL A 62 39.87 1.48 -0.53
N ALA A 63 39.75 0.22 -0.13
CA ALA A 63 38.50 -0.51 -0.15
C ALA A 63 37.63 0.15 0.91
N GLN A 64 37.01 1.27 0.53
CA GLN A 64 35.95 1.88 1.29
C GLN A 64 34.77 0.91 1.24
N PHE A 65 34.82 -0.08 2.12
CA PHE A 65 33.64 -0.76 2.61
C PHE A 65 32.76 0.33 3.21
N CYS A 66 31.87 0.87 2.38
CA CYS A 66 30.56 1.28 2.85
C CYS A 66 29.94 0.03 3.45
N SER A 67 30.24 -0.20 4.73
CA SER A 67 29.39 -1.02 5.59
C SER A 67 28.02 -0.40 5.44
N VAL A 68 27.12 -1.10 4.75
CA VAL A 68 25.70 -0.81 4.82
C VAL A 68 25.32 -1.22 6.23
N SER A 69 25.58 -0.31 7.17
CA SER A 69 25.07 -0.39 8.52
C SER A 69 23.58 -0.65 8.37
N ASN A 70 23.13 -1.79 8.90
CA ASN A 70 21.75 -2.20 8.79
C ASN A 70 20.91 -1.15 9.52
N MET A 71 20.39 -0.18 8.78
CA MET A 71 19.61 0.92 9.32
C MET A 71 18.33 0.27 9.80
N SER A 72 18.17 0.21 11.12
CA SER A 72 16.97 -0.31 11.78
C SER A 72 15.85 0.70 11.58
N SER A 73 15.40 0.80 10.33
CA SER A 73 14.47 1.83 9.86
C SER A 73 13.16 1.69 10.62
N SER A 74 12.76 2.78 11.29
CA SER A 74 11.61 2.72 12.20
C SER A 74 10.32 2.85 11.40
N LEU A 75 9.74 1.70 11.02
CA LEU A 75 8.38 1.61 10.52
C LEU A 75 7.41 1.72 11.70
N GLN A 76 6.54 2.72 11.69
CA GLN A 76 5.45 2.85 12.65
C GLN A 76 4.13 2.52 11.96
N ILE A 77 3.42 1.50 12.46
CA ILE A 77 2.15 1.04 11.93
C ILE A 77 1.02 1.63 12.78
N GLU A 78 0.14 2.41 12.14
CA GLU A 78 -1.00 3.07 12.76
C GLU A 78 -2.30 2.48 12.21
N LEU A 79 -3.08 1.82 13.07
CA LEU A 79 -4.41 1.32 12.77
C LEU A 79 -5.41 2.48 12.71
N VAL A 80 -6.12 2.61 11.58
CA VAL A 80 -7.17 3.60 11.36
C VAL A 80 -8.51 2.86 11.17
N PRO A 81 -9.44 2.93 12.15
CA PRO A 81 -10.77 2.35 12.00
C PRO A 81 -11.56 3.04 10.90
N CYS A 82 -12.15 2.25 10.01
CA CYS A 82 -12.97 2.72 8.89
C CYS A 82 -14.33 1.99 8.85
N LEU A 83 -15.34 2.63 8.25
CA LEU A 83 -16.70 2.11 8.08
C LEU A 83 -17.34 1.65 9.41
N ARG A 84 -17.48 0.33 9.62
CA ARG A 84 -18.06 -0.25 10.85
C ARG A 84 -17.03 -1.01 11.68
N ASP A 85 -16.22 -1.81 11.02
CA ASP A 85 -15.24 -2.70 11.64
C ASP A 85 -13.98 -2.95 10.79
N ASN A 86 -13.83 -2.28 9.64
CA ASN A 86 -12.65 -2.38 8.79
C ASN A 86 -11.44 -1.67 9.42
N TYR A 87 -10.24 -2.17 9.13
CA TYR A 87 -8.98 -1.55 9.51
C TYR A 87 -8.11 -1.24 8.29
N ALA A 88 -7.91 0.06 8.06
CA ALA A 88 -6.82 0.54 7.23
C ALA A 88 -5.56 0.72 8.10
N TYR A 89 -4.37 0.60 7.50
CA TYR A 89 -3.11 0.72 8.23
C TYR A 89 -2.19 1.77 7.60
N LEU A 90 -1.97 2.88 8.30
CA LEU A 90 -0.97 3.88 7.92
C LEU A 90 0.43 3.40 8.29
N LEU A 91 1.31 3.35 7.30
CA LEU A 91 2.71 2.94 7.43
C LEU A 91 3.58 4.18 7.38
N HIS A 92 4.13 4.61 8.52
CA HIS A 92 5.02 5.78 8.58
C HIS A 92 6.46 5.29 8.65
N ASP A 93 7.25 5.53 7.59
CA ASP A 93 8.70 5.42 7.69
C ASP A 93 9.26 6.70 8.34
N MET A 94 9.91 6.55 9.49
CA MET A 94 10.35 7.71 10.28
C MET A 94 11.61 8.38 9.73
N ASP A 95 12.44 7.66 8.97
CA ASP A 95 13.75 8.14 8.49
C ASP A 95 13.61 9.01 7.22
N THR A 96 12.83 8.57 6.24
CA THR A 96 12.53 9.34 5.01
C THR A 96 11.28 10.21 5.16
N GLY A 97 10.38 9.87 6.09
CA GLY A 97 9.07 10.49 6.22
C GLY A 97 8.04 10.03 5.18
N THR A 98 8.35 8.98 4.40
CA THR A 98 7.42 8.32 3.47
C THR A 98 6.22 7.75 4.22
N VAL A 99 5.02 7.91 3.68
CA VAL A 99 3.80 7.30 4.24
C VAL A 99 3.09 6.43 3.21
N GLY A 100 2.75 5.22 3.61
CA GLY A 100 1.85 4.32 2.91
C GLY A 100 0.52 4.17 3.65
N VAL A 101 -0.52 3.70 2.98
CA VAL A 101 -1.74 3.18 3.61
C VAL A 101 -2.08 1.82 3.02
N VAL A 102 -2.39 0.84 3.87
CA VAL A 102 -2.96 -0.45 3.47
C VAL A 102 -4.48 -0.37 3.59
N ASP A 103 -5.19 -0.88 2.58
CA ASP A 103 -6.64 -1.06 2.50
C ASP A 103 -7.49 0.15 2.96
N PRO A 104 -7.36 1.33 2.32
CA PRO A 104 -8.16 2.51 2.65
C PRO A 104 -9.62 2.34 2.19
N SER A 105 -10.48 1.82 3.08
CA SER A 105 -11.93 1.65 2.86
C SER A 105 -12.62 2.94 2.39
N GLU A 106 -12.24 4.07 2.98
CA GLU A 106 -12.77 5.40 2.72
C GLU A 106 -11.64 6.43 2.91
N ALA A 107 -11.68 7.54 2.15
CA ALA A 107 -10.59 8.50 2.15
C ALA A 107 -10.53 9.38 3.42
N VAL A 108 -11.69 9.71 4.00
CA VAL A 108 -11.80 10.73 5.05
C VAL A 108 -11.01 10.38 6.33
N PRO A 109 -11.11 9.18 6.93
CA PRO A 109 -10.32 8.83 8.13
C PRO A 109 -8.80 8.90 7.90
N ILE A 110 -8.36 8.51 6.70
CA ILE A 110 -6.95 8.54 6.30
C ILE A 110 -6.46 9.98 6.14
N ILE A 111 -7.24 10.83 5.46
CA ILE A 111 -6.98 12.27 5.32
C ILE A 111 -6.86 12.93 6.69
N ASP A 112 -7.79 12.62 7.60
CA ASP A 112 -7.83 13.16 8.95
C ASP A 112 -6.59 12.79 9.77
N ALA A 113 -6.16 11.52 9.71
CA ALA A 113 -4.95 11.04 10.38
C ALA A 113 -3.66 11.67 9.81
N LEU A 114 -3.54 11.76 8.49
CA LEU A 114 -2.43 12.42 7.80
C LEU A 114 -2.35 13.92 8.15
N THR A 115 -3.49 14.62 8.12
CA THR A 115 -3.57 16.05 8.44
C THR A 115 -3.23 16.34 9.90
N LYS A 116 -3.68 15.51 10.87
CA LYS A 116 -3.30 15.62 12.29
C LYS A 116 -1.78 15.53 12.52
N LYS A 117 -1.04 14.85 11.64
CA LYS A 117 0.42 14.68 11.69
C LYS A 117 1.20 15.53 10.69
N ASN A 118 0.51 16.36 9.89
CA ASN A 118 1.08 17.13 8.78
C ASN A 118 1.95 16.27 7.82
N ARG A 119 1.47 15.07 7.48
CA ARG A 119 2.12 14.13 6.55
C ARG A 119 1.43 14.12 5.18
N ASN A 120 2.18 13.73 4.15
CA ASN A 120 1.66 13.48 2.80
C ASN A 120 1.65 11.98 2.49
N LEU A 121 0.67 11.50 1.73
CA LEU A 121 0.59 10.10 1.33
C LEU A 121 1.43 9.83 0.08
N THR A 122 2.26 8.79 0.11
CA THR A 122 3.12 8.38 -1.01
C THR A 122 2.57 7.13 -1.71
N TYR A 123 2.09 6.16 -0.94
CA TYR A 123 1.64 4.86 -1.44
C TYR A 123 0.28 4.45 -0.88
N ILE A 124 -0.49 3.73 -1.69
CA ILE A 124 -1.71 3.01 -1.32
C ILE A 124 -1.47 1.55 -1.68
N LEU A 125 -1.66 0.63 -0.75
CA LEU A 125 -1.49 -0.81 -0.94
C LEU A 125 -2.86 -1.47 -0.74
N ASN A 126 -3.34 -2.22 -1.73
CA ASN A 126 -4.59 -2.98 -1.61
C ASN A 126 -4.30 -4.49 -1.59
N THR A 127 -4.82 -5.19 -0.59
CA THR A 127 -4.72 -6.66 -0.47
C THR A 127 -5.59 -7.35 -1.52
N HIS A 128 -6.78 -6.81 -1.79
CA HIS A 128 -7.72 -7.30 -2.79
C HIS A 128 -8.70 -6.21 -3.25
N HIS A 129 -9.66 -6.57 -4.11
CA HIS A 129 -10.50 -5.63 -4.86
C HIS A 129 -11.86 -5.27 -4.23
N HIS A 130 -12.20 -5.75 -3.02
CA HIS A 130 -13.50 -5.39 -2.43
C HIS A 130 -13.55 -3.90 -2.09
N HIS A 131 -14.76 -3.33 -2.14
CA HIS A 131 -14.96 -1.88 -2.07
C HIS A 131 -14.52 -1.31 -0.72
N ASP A 132 -14.74 -2.04 0.37
CA ASP A 132 -14.34 -1.69 1.72
C ASP A 132 -12.83 -1.87 2.01
N HIS A 133 -12.03 -2.24 1.01
CA HIS A 133 -10.56 -2.21 1.03
C HIS A 133 -9.98 -1.25 -0.02
N THR A 134 -10.82 -0.65 -0.88
CA THR A 134 -10.39 0.12 -2.06
C THR A 134 -11.14 1.45 -2.27
N GLY A 135 -12.21 1.73 -1.53
CA GLY A 135 -13.12 2.85 -1.76
C GLY A 135 -12.48 4.22 -1.61
N GLY A 136 -11.43 4.35 -0.80
CA GLY A 136 -10.61 5.56 -0.67
C GLY A 136 -9.59 5.77 -1.79
N ASN A 137 -9.29 4.77 -2.63
CA ASN A 137 -8.17 4.78 -3.57
C ASN A 137 -8.11 6.02 -4.46
N GLU A 138 -9.18 6.29 -5.22
CA GLU A 138 -9.16 7.32 -6.26
C GLU A 138 -9.13 8.74 -5.67
N GLU A 139 -9.83 8.98 -4.56
CA GLU A 139 -9.77 10.27 -3.88
C GLU A 139 -8.39 10.52 -3.25
N LEU A 140 -7.83 9.53 -2.54
CA LEU A 140 -6.50 9.65 -1.94
C LEU A 140 -5.41 9.84 -3.00
N LYS A 141 -5.50 9.11 -4.12
CA LYS A 141 -4.61 9.28 -5.28
C LYS A 141 -4.75 10.67 -5.90
N ALA A 142 -5.97 11.16 -6.13
CA ALA A 142 -6.22 12.48 -6.71
C ALA A 142 -5.77 13.62 -5.78
N ARG A 143 -5.92 13.45 -4.46
CA ARG A 143 -5.58 14.44 -3.44
C ARG A 143 -4.08 14.57 -3.17
N TYR A 144 -3.36 13.45 -3.13
CA TYR A 144 -1.96 13.40 -2.69
C TYR A 144 -0.96 13.06 -3.80
N GLY A 145 -1.43 12.61 -4.98
CA GLY A 145 -0.56 12.09 -6.05
C GLY A 145 0.01 10.69 -5.74
N ALA A 146 -0.52 10.01 -4.73
CA ALA A 146 -0.05 8.72 -4.24
C ALA A 146 -0.11 7.63 -5.31
N LYS A 147 0.78 6.64 -5.21
CA LYS A 147 0.82 5.48 -6.10
C LYS A 147 0.05 4.30 -5.52
N VAL A 148 -0.93 3.81 -6.28
CA VAL A 148 -1.75 2.65 -5.91
C VAL A 148 -1.05 1.37 -6.35
N ILE A 149 -0.93 0.43 -5.43
CA ILE A 149 -0.20 -0.82 -5.52
C ILE A 149 -1.18 -1.94 -5.20
N GLY A 150 -1.20 -3.00 -6.01
CA GLY A 150 -2.10 -4.12 -5.76
C GLY A 150 -1.77 -5.37 -6.57
N PRO A 151 -2.59 -6.42 -6.40
CA PRO A 151 -2.41 -7.70 -7.08
C PRO A 151 -2.50 -7.62 -8.61
N GLY A 152 -1.54 -8.23 -9.30
CA GLY A 152 -1.52 -8.32 -10.77
C GLY A 152 -2.73 -9.04 -11.36
N THR A 153 -3.16 -10.13 -10.72
CA THR A 153 -4.37 -10.91 -11.06
C THR A 153 -5.66 -10.08 -11.02
N ASP A 154 -5.70 -9.03 -10.20
CA ASP A 154 -6.86 -8.14 -10.00
C ASP A 154 -6.61 -6.71 -10.49
N ARG A 155 -5.61 -6.50 -11.37
CA ARG A 155 -5.25 -5.22 -12.00
C ARG A 155 -6.47 -4.41 -12.47
N ASP A 156 -7.38 -5.03 -13.20
CA ASP A 156 -8.54 -4.36 -13.79
C ASP A 156 -9.73 -4.25 -12.79
N ARG A 157 -9.51 -4.65 -11.53
CA ARG A 157 -10.47 -4.56 -10.42
C ARG A 157 -10.02 -3.63 -9.29
N ILE A 158 -8.73 -3.34 -9.14
CA ILE A 158 -8.22 -2.34 -8.18
C ILE A 158 -8.41 -0.91 -8.73
N PRO A 159 -9.25 -0.06 -8.12
CA PRO A 159 -9.47 1.31 -8.58
C PRO A 159 -8.17 2.12 -8.57
N GLY A 160 -7.86 2.76 -9.70
CA GLY A 160 -6.73 3.67 -9.83
C GLY A 160 -5.33 3.05 -9.80
N ILE A 161 -5.14 1.72 -9.93
CA ILE A 161 -3.82 1.06 -9.80
C ILE A 161 -2.72 1.66 -10.70
N ASP A 162 -1.51 1.82 -10.15
CA ASP A 162 -0.29 2.20 -10.88
C ASP A 162 0.70 1.03 -11.00
N ILE A 163 0.86 0.26 -9.92
CA ILE A 163 1.88 -0.79 -9.75
C ILE A 163 1.17 -2.11 -9.46
N VAL A 164 1.51 -3.14 -10.22
CA VAL A 164 1.04 -4.52 -10.02
C VAL A 164 2.16 -5.38 -9.42
N LEU A 165 1.81 -6.25 -8.48
CA LEU A 165 2.71 -7.22 -7.84
C LEU A 165 2.06 -8.61 -7.79
N ASN A 166 2.88 -9.66 -7.76
CA ASN A 166 2.50 -11.07 -7.91
C ASN A 166 3.19 -11.94 -6.83
N ASP A 167 2.89 -13.24 -6.77
CA ASP A 167 3.48 -14.15 -5.77
C ASP A 167 5.02 -14.16 -5.81
N GLY A 168 5.66 -13.88 -4.67
CA GLY A 168 7.12 -13.85 -4.53
C GLY A 168 7.80 -12.56 -5.01
N ASP A 169 7.06 -11.56 -5.50
CA ASP A 169 7.65 -10.26 -5.83
C ASP A 169 8.25 -9.57 -4.59
N LYS A 170 9.39 -8.92 -4.80
CA LYS A 170 10.07 -8.07 -3.81
C LYS A 170 9.86 -6.61 -4.17
N TRP A 171 9.16 -5.87 -3.31
CA TRP A 171 8.97 -4.43 -3.43
C TRP A 171 9.69 -3.67 -2.30
N MET A 172 9.94 -2.37 -2.49
CA MET A 172 10.69 -1.54 -1.54
C MET A 172 9.85 -0.36 -1.06
N PHE A 173 9.34 -0.46 0.17
CA PHE A 173 8.71 0.67 0.86
C PHE A 173 9.81 1.50 1.55
N ALA A 174 10.20 2.64 0.98
CA ALA A 174 11.16 3.59 1.60
C ALA A 174 12.56 3.04 2.01
N GLY A 175 12.92 1.80 1.63
CA GLY A 175 14.13 1.10 2.07
C GLY A 175 13.85 -0.19 2.86
N HIS A 176 12.62 -0.37 3.34
CA HIS A 176 12.11 -1.62 3.88
C HIS A 176 11.76 -2.57 2.73
N GLU A 177 12.21 -3.83 2.81
CA GLU A 177 11.78 -4.88 1.88
C GLU A 177 10.36 -5.34 2.21
N VAL A 178 9.54 -5.50 1.18
CA VAL A 178 8.17 -6.05 1.24
C VAL A 178 8.12 -7.29 0.36
N LEU A 179 7.78 -8.43 0.96
CA LEU A 179 7.56 -9.69 0.28
C LEU A 179 6.06 -9.83 -0.03
N VAL A 180 5.72 -10.03 -1.29
CA VAL A 180 4.34 -10.23 -1.73
C VAL A 180 4.03 -11.72 -1.75
N MET A 181 2.90 -12.10 -1.14
CA MET A 181 2.43 -13.47 -1.04
C MET A 181 1.03 -13.54 -1.63
N GLU A 182 0.82 -14.27 -2.73
CA GLU A 182 -0.53 -14.57 -3.20
C GLU A 182 -1.22 -15.51 -2.21
N THR A 183 -2.37 -15.06 -1.71
CA THR A 183 -3.13 -15.69 -0.64
C THR A 183 -4.59 -15.94 -1.04
N PRO A 184 -4.85 -16.57 -2.22
CA PRO A 184 -6.19 -16.80 -2.75
C PRO A 184 -7.05 -17.65 -1.81
N GLY A 185 -8.35 -17.36 -1.79
CA GLY A 185 -9.34 -18.06 -0.97
C GLY A 185 -10.57 -17.20 -0.78
N HIS A 186 -10.39 -16.04 -0.16
CA HIS A 186 -11.45 -15.03 -0.03
C HIS A 186 -11.85 -14.49 -1.41
N THR A 187 -10.92 -13.81 -2.08
CA THR A 187 -10.93 -13.54 -3.52
C THR A 187 -9.83 -14.38 -4.20
N ARG A 188 -9.86 -14.48 -5.54
CA ARG A 188 -8.89 -15.25 -6.32
C ARG A 188 -7.58 -14.52 -6.57
N GLY A 189 -7.59 -13.20 -6.44
CA GLY A 189 -6.44 -12.32 -6.64
C GLY A 189 -5.89 -11.73 -5.34
N HIS A 190 -6.30 -12.24 -4.18
CA HIS A 190 -5.85 -11.71 -2.89
C HIS A 190 -4.34 -11.85 -2.72
N ILE A 191 -3.67 -10.79 -2.25
CA ILE A 191 -2.27 -10.80 -1.82
C ILE A 191 -2.14 -10.31 -0.37
N SER A 192 -1.12 -10.80 0.31
CA SER A 192 -0.68 -10.33 1.61
C SER A 192 0.71 -9.70 1.50
N PHE A 193 0.95 -8.63 2.27
CA PHE A 193 2.22 -7.89 2.26
C PHE A 193 3.00 -8.19 3.54
N TYR A 194 4.12 -8.92 3.44
CA TYR A 194 4.98 -9.23 4.58
C TYR A 194 6.21 -8.30 4.61
N PHE A 195 6.41 -7.63 5.73
CA PHE A 195 7.54 -6.74 6.01
C PHE A 195 8.49 -7.46 6.98
N PRO A 196 9.45 -8.27 6.50
CA PRO A 196 10.37 -9.02 7.37
C PRO A 196 11.21 -8.12 8.29
N GLY A 197 11.53 -6.89 7.86
CA GLY A 197 12.27 -5.92 8.66
C GLY A 197 11.55 -5.42 9.93
N SER A 198 10.22 -5.56 9.98
CA SER A 198 9.40 -5.17 11.15
C SER A 198 8.58 -6.34 11.72
N GLY A 199 8.85 -7.59 11.30
CA GLY A 199 8.10 -8.77 11.73
C GLY A 199 6.59 -8.57 11.62
N SER A 200 6.09 -8.11 10.46
CA SER A 200 4.70 -7.66 10.29
C SER A 200 4.11 -8.15 8.97
N ILE A 201 2.90 -8.72 8.97
CA ILE A 201 2.16 -9.08 7.75
C ILE A 201 0.77 -8.44 7.71
N PHE A 202 0.45 -7.85 6.57
CA PHE A 202 -0.90 -7.37 6.24
C PHE A 202 -1.65 -8.48 5.51
N THR A 203 -2.60 -9.11 6.18
CA THR A 203 -3.29 -10.33 5.72
C THR A 203 -4.61 -10.06 4.99
N GLY A 204 -5.10 -8.82 5.01
CA GLY A 204 -6.41 -8.47 4.44
C GLY A 204 -7.50 -9.38 4.99
N ASP A 205 -8.23 -10.02 4.08
CA ASP A 205 -9.32 -10.94 4.39
C ASP A 205 -8.94 -12.43 4.26
N THR A 206 -7.67 -12.78 4.07
CA THR A 206 -7.24 -14.18 4.14
C THR A 206 -7.33 -14.72 5.57
N LEU A 207 -6.68 -14.03 6.52
CA LEU A 207 -6.53 -14.45 7.92
C LEU A 207 -6.91 -13.32 8.87
N PHE A 208 -7.81 -13.62 9.81
CA PHE A 208 -8.15 -12.79 10.97
C PHE A 208 -7.68 -13.45 12.27
N SER A 209 -7.80 -12.75 13.40
CA SER A 209 -7.70 -13.41 14.69
C SER A 209 -8.84 -14.43 14.88
N LEU A 210 -8.48 -15.70 15.10
CA LEU A 210 -9.38 -16.84 15.28
C LEU A 210 -10.32 -17.20 14.09
N SER A 211 -10.10 -16.71 12.87
CA SER A 211 -10.82 -17.17 11.67
C SER A 211 -10.11 -16.81 10.35
N CYS A 212 -10.65 -17.29 9.23
CA CYS A 212 -10.25 -16.91 7.87
C CYS A 212 -11.42 -16.29 7.09
N GLY A 213 -11.11 -15.70 5.93
CA GLY A 213 -12.11 -15.10 5.04
C GLY A 213 -13.18 -16.07 4.56
N LYS A 214 -14.39 -15.53 4.34
CA LYS A 214 -15.41 -16.25 3.57
C LYS A 214 -14.93 -16.48 2.14
N LEU A 215 -15.12 -17.68 1.62
CA LEU A 215 -14.70 -18.07 0.28
C LEU A 215 -15.72 -17.54 -0.74
N PHE A 216 -15.46 -16.36 -1.31
CA PHE A 216 -16.31 -15.79 -2.37
C PHE A 216 -15.86 -16.19 -3.77
N GLU A 217 -14.55 -16.33 -4.00
CA GLU A 217 -14.01 -16.71 -5.32
C GLU A 217 -13.05 -17.91 -5.31
N GLY A 218 -12.53 -18.31 -4.15
CA GLY A 218 -11.58 -19.41 -4.01
C GLY A 218 -12.17 -20.69 -3.40
N THR A 219 -11.35 -21.73 -3.32
CA THR A 219 -11.71 -23.03 -2.73
C THR A 219 -11.15 -23.21 -1.31
N PRO A 220 -11.65 -24.18 -0.51
CA PRO A 220 -11.09 -24.50 0.81
C PRO A 220 -9.61 -24.88 0.75
N GLU A 221 -9.18 -25.58 -0.31
CA GLU A 221 -7.80 -25.99 -0.53
C GLU A 221 -6.89 -24.79 -0.82
N GLN A 222 -7.39 -23.81 -1.58
CA GLN A 222 -6.68 -22.55 -1.79
C GLN A 222 -6.52 -21.77 -0.48
N MET A 223 -7.60 -21.60 0.28
CA MET A 223 -7.54 -20.92 1.58
C MET A 223 -6.59 -21.64 2.55
N HIS A 224 -6.68 -22.97 2.65
CA HIS A 224 -5.77 -23.76 3.49
C HIS A 224 -4.29 -23.61 3.06
N SER A 225 -4.01 -23.57 1.76
CA SER A 225 -2.67 -23.29 1.23
C SER A 225 -2.19 -21.88 1.59
N SER A 226 -3.06 -20.87 1.46
CA SER A 226 -2.79 -19.47 1.79
C SER A 226 -2.56 -19.24 3.28
N LEU A 227 -3.33 -19.90 4.14
CA LEU A 227 -3.09 -19.95 5.59
C LEU A 227 -1.76 -20.64 5.90
N GLY A 228 -1.46 -21.77 5.23
CA GLY A 228 -0.18 -22.47 5.35
C GLY A 228 1.03 -21.62 4.95
N LYS A 229 0.90 -20.76 3.93
CA LYS A 229 1.93 -19.74 3.61
C LYS A 229 2.15 -18.79 4.78
N ILE A 230 1.08 -18.19 5.33
CA ILE A 230 1.16 -17.21 6.42
C ILE A 230 1.71 -17.84 7.71
N MET A 231 1.25 -19.04 8.06
CA MET A 231 1.70 -19.79 9.25
C MET A 231 3.09 -20.43 9.08
N SER A 232 3.78 -20.20 7.96
CA SER A 232 5.20 -20.57 7.76
C SER A 232 6.18 -19.41 8.01
N LEU A 233 5.66 -18.24 8.37
CA LEU A 233 6.43 -17.09 8.84
C LEU A 233 6.86 -17.27 10.31
N PRO A 234 7.83 -16.49 10.83
CA PRO A 234 8.25 -16.57 12.23
C PRO A 234 7.12 -16.35 13.23
N ASP A 235 7.14 -17.09 14.36
CA ASP A 235 6.12 -17.08 15.41
C ASP A 235 5.88 -15.68 16.05
N ASP A 236 6.84 -14.77 15.93
CA ASP A 236 6.76 -13.36 16.39
C ASP A 236 6.23 -12.38 15.33
N THR A 237 5.72 -12.89 14.19
CA THR A 237 5.11 -12.07 13.13
C THR A 237 3.77 -11.49 13.57
N ASN A 238 3.70 -10.15 13.63
CA ASN A 238 2.51 -9.38 13.93
C ASN A 238 1.52 -9.42 12.75
N ILE A 239 0.26 -9.79 13.01
CA ILE A 239 -0.79 -9.91 11.99
C ILE A 239 -1.67 -8.65 11.97
N TYR A 240 -1.84 -8.08 10.79
CA TYR A 240 -2.66 -6.89 10.54
C TYR A 240 -3.75 -7.25 9.52
N CYS A 241 -4.97 -7.48 10.00
CA CYS A 241 -6.07 -8.09 9.25
C CYS A 241 -7.23 -7.10 9.01
N GLY A 242 -8.03 -7.38 7.98
CA GLY A 242 -8.99 -6.43 7.42
C GLY A 242 -10.09 -5.93 8.37
N HIS A 243 -10.48 -6.73 9.38
CA HIS A 243 -11.67 -6.46 10.20
C HIS A 243 -11.55 -6.86 11.68
N GLU A 244 -12.27 -6.13 12.53
CA GLU A 244 -12.49 -6.41 13.96
C GLU A 244 -13.56 -7.50 14.19
N TYR A 245 -13.32 -8.70 13.66
CA TYR A 245 -14.21 -9.86 13.81
C TYR A 245 -13.90 -10.74 15.04
N THR A 246 -12.84 -10.46 15.80
CA THR A 246 -12.28 -11.35 16.84
C THR A 246 -13.29 -11.78 17.91
N LEU A 247 -14.21 -10.90 18.32
CA LEU A 247 -15.25 -11.22 19.31
C LEU A 247 -16.41 -12.08 18.76
N SER A 248 -16.61 -12.11 17.44
CA SER A 248 -17.49 -13.09 16.78
C SER A 248 -16.74 -14.42 16.58
N ASN A 249 -15.49 -14.35 16.14
CA ASN A 249 -14.65 -15.51 15.88
C ASN A 249 -14.40 -16.33 17.15
N SER A 250 -14.11 -15.68 18.28
CA SER A 250 -13.90 -16.37 19.57
C SER A 250 -15.12 -17.15 20.06
N LYS A 251 -16.34 -16.66 19.78
CA LYS A 251 -17.59 -17.38 20.11
C LYS A 251 -17.77 -18.62 19.24
N PHE A 252 -17.38 -18.55 17.96
CA PHE A 252 -17.40 -19.71 17.08
C PHE A 252 -16.32 -20.73 17.50
N ALA A 253 -15.07 -20.29 17.69
CA ALA A 253 -13.97 -21.14 18.13
C ALA A 253 -14.29 -21.86 19.45
N LEU A 254 -14.85 -21.15 20.45
CA LEU A 254 -15.29 -21.75 21.73
C LEU A 254 -16.49 -22.71 21.59
N SER A 255 -17.22 -22.69 20.48
CA SER A 255 -18.25 -23.70 20.20
C SER A 255 -17.68 -25.01 19.61
N ILE A 256 -16.45 -24.97 19.10
CA ILE A 256 -15.69 -26.13 18.61
C ILE A 256 -14.76 -26.68 19.71
N GLU A 257 -14.01 -25.79 20.38
CA GLU A 257 -13.05 -26.14 21.44
C GLU A 257 -13.42 -25.51 22.80
N PRO A 258 -14.56 -25.86 23.43
CA PRO A 258 -15.02 -25.25 24.67
C PRO A 258 -14.08 -25.49 25.88
N ASN A 259 -13.15 -26.44 25.77
CA ASN A 259 -12.21 -26.82 26.83
C ASN A 259 -10.79 -26.24 26.64
N ASN A 260 -10.50 -25.56 25.52
CA ASN A 260 -9.18 -24.98 25.26
C ASN A 260 -8.95 -23.77 26.18
N GLU A 261 -8.03 -23.91 27.15
CA GLU A 261 -7.79 -22.88 28.18
C GLU A 261 -7.14 -21.60 27.62
N ALA A 262 -6.25 -21.74 26.63
CA ALA A 262 -5.62 -20.59 25.96
C ALA A 262 -6.67 -19.79 25.18
N LEU A 263 -7.53 -20.47 24.41
CA LEU A 263 -8.65 -19.87 23.70
C LEU A 263 -9.64 -19.18 24.65
N ARG A 264 -9.98 -19.80 25.79
CA ARG A 264 -10.84 -19.20 26.81
C ARG A 264 -10.23 -17.94 27.42
N SER A 265 -8.93 -17.97 27.72
CA SER A 265 -8.19 -16.81 28.23
C SER A 265 -8.17 -15.65 27.22
N TYR A 266 -7.81 -15.95 25.98
CA TYR A 266 -7.77 -14.96 24.89
C TYR A 266 -9.18 -14.40 24.57
N ALA A 267 -10.22 -15.23 24.55
CA ALA A 267 -11.60 -14.79 24.37
C ALA A 267 -12.09 -13.85 25.50
N ALA A 268 -11.65 -14.07 26.74
CA ALA A 268 -11.93 -13.18 27.86
C ALA A 268 -11.17 -11.85 27.73
N HIS A 269 -9.91 -11.87 27.29
CA HIS A 269 -9.11 -10.68 26.98
C HIS A 269 -9.75 -9.85 25.85
N VAL A 270 -10.11 -10.49 24.74
CA VAL A 270 -10.86 -9.90 23.61
C VAL A 270 -12.15 -9.26 24.09
N THR A 271 -12.92 -9.95 24.95
CA THR A 271 -14.16 -9.39 25.54
C THR A 271 -13.87 -8.15 26.38
N HIS A 272 -12.77 -8.13 27.14
CA HIS A 272 -12.34 -6.96 27.91
C HIS A 272 -11.97 -5.78 27.01
N LEU A 273 -11.17 -5.99 25.96
CA LEU A 273 -10.80 -4.94 25.00
C LEU A 273 -12.04 -4.35 24.30
N ARG A 274 -12.91 -5.19 23.76
CA ARG A 274 -14.14 -4.74 23.07
C ARG A 274 -15.14 -4.06 24.01
N SER A 275 -15.18 -4.41 25.30
CA SER A 275 -16.00 -3.68 26.29
C SER A 275 -15.54 -2.22 26.52
N LYS A 276 -14.29 -1.90 26.15
CA LYS A 276 -13.70 -0.55 26.13
C LYS A 276 -13.62 0.06 24.72
N SER A 277 -14.25 -0.59 23.72
CA SER A 277 -14.15 -0.26 22.28
C SER A 277 -12.73 -0.31 21.69
N LEU A 278 -11.75 -0.93 22.37
CA LEU A 278 -10.36 -1.02 21.90
C LEU A 278 -10.19 -2.10 20.82
N PRO A 279 -9.31 -1.91 19.81
CA PRO A 279 -8.95 -2.94 18.83
C PRO A 279 -8.35 -4.21 19.44
N THR A 280 -8.44 -5.32 18.71
CA THR A 280 -7.89 -6.63 19.11
C THR A 280 -6.85 -7.22 18.14
N GLY A 281 -6.63 -6.58 16.98
CA GLY A 281 -5.63 -6.97 15.97
C GLY A 281 -4.35 -6.13 15.99
N GLY A 282 -3.31 -6.55 15.27
CA GLY A 282 -2.02 -5.86 15.20
C GLY A 282 -1.23 -5.97 16.51
N ALA A 283 -0.56 -4.90 16.94
CA ALA A 283 0.25 -4.87 18.17
C ALA A 283 -0.53 -5.06 19.50
N ALA A 284 -1.83 -5.38 19.45
CA ALA A 284 -2.62 -5.89 20.58
C ALA A 284 -2.68 -7.44 20.64
N GLN A 285 -2.14 -8.15 19.64
CA GLN A 285 -2.06 -9.60 19.60
C GLN A 285 -0.75 -10.10 20.23
N GLU A 286 -0.76 -10.26 21.56
CA GLU A 286 0.09 -11.31 22.15
C GLU A 286 -0.41 -12.67 21.62
N GLN A 287 0.36 -13.25 20.69
CA GLN A 287 0.28 -14.63 20.17
C GLN A 287 -1.14 -15.19 19.94
N ASN A 288 -1.59 -15.19 18.68
CA ASN A 288 -2.84 -15.85 18.26
C ASN A 288 -2.76 -17.36 18.56
N PRO A 289 -3.50 -17.90 19.57
CA PRO A 289 -3.24 -19.24 20.08
C PRO A 289 -3.95 -20.35 19.28
N CYS A 290 -4.73 -19.99 18.25
CA CYS A 290 -5.57 -20.90 17.48
C CYS A 290 -5.64 -20.46 16.00
N VAL A 291 -4.71 -20.98 15.19
CA VAL A 291 -4.82 -21.16 13.73
C VAL A 291 -4.35 -22.57 13.42
#